data_AF-A0A1H8AI79-F1
#
_entry.id   AF-A0A1H8AI79-F1
#
_cell.length_a   1.000
_cell.length_b   1.000
_cell.length_c   1.000
_cell.angle_alpha   90.00
_cell.angle_beta   90.00
_cell.angle_gamma   90.00
#
_symmetry.space_group_name_H-M   'P 1'
#
loop_
_entity.id
_entity.type
_entity.pdbx_description
1 polymer ?
#
loop_
_entity_poly.entity_id
_entity_poly.type
_entity_poly.pdbx_seq_one_letter_code
_entity_poly.pdbx_strand_id
1 'polypeptide(L)'
;MRDFFIGVLDKLITVFVVLMGIAIVIAAVAALVSPGTMGPGGGGILGFLFILIGGGLYVSFTAGFLYLGLGIYQNTRRTAEATERMAGQPRV
;
A
#
# COMPACT_ATOMS: atom_id res chain seq x y z
N MET A 1 -7.47 -23.13 3.92
CA MET A 1 -7.11 -22.06 4.88
C MET A 1 -6.20 -20.98 4.28
N ARG A 2 -5.30 -21.33 3.35
CA ARG A 2 -4.34 -20.39 2.74
C ARG A 2 -4.99 -19.28 1.90
N ASP A 3 -6.02 -19.59 1.10
CA ASP A 3 -6.73 -18.59 0.31
C ASP A 3 -7.50 -17.58 1.18
N PHE A 4 -7.94 -18.01 2.36
CA PHE A 4 -8.52 -17.10 3.36
C PHE A 4 -7.46 -16.11 3.86
N PHE A 5 -6.27 -16.57 4.24
CA PHE A 5 -5.18 -15.70 4.70
C PHE A 5 -4.77 -14.68 3.63
N ILE A 6 -4.61 -15.11 2.38
CA ILE A 6 -4.23 -14.21 1.29
C ILE A 6 -5.34 -13.19 1.01
N GLY A 7 -6.60 -13.63 0.97
CA GLY A 7 -7.73 -12.74 0.74
C GLY A 7 -7.94 -11.74 1.88
N VAL A 8 -7.69 -12.12 3.13
CA VAL A 8 -7.72 -11.21 4.27
C VAL A 8 -6.54 -10.24 4.22
N LEU A 9 -5.34 -10.72 3.90
CA LEU A 9 -4.16 -9.87 3.78
C LEU A 9 -4.32 -8.81 2.69
N ASP A 10 -4.88 -9.17 1.54
CA ASP A 10 -5.20 -8.25 0.44
C ASP A 10 -6.19 -7.15 0.88
N LYS A 11 -7.27 -7.54 1.57
CA LYS A 11 -8.24 -6.57 2.13
C LYS A 11 -7.62 -5.69 3.19
N LEU A 12 -6.81 -6.25 4.08
CA LEU A 12 -6.12 -5.48 5.14
C LEU A 12 -5.14 -4.48 4.56
N ILE A 13 -4.34 -4.88 3.56
CA ILE A 13 -3.43 -3.97 2.84
C ILE A 13 -4.23 -2.86 2.16
N THR A 14 -5.34 -3.20 1.50
CA THR A 14 -6.21 -2.22 0.86
C THR A 14 -6.74 -1.19 1.86
N VAL A 15 -7.30 -1.65 2.99
CA VAL A 15 -7.80 -0.77 4.06
C VAL A 15 -6.67 0.08 4.62
N PHE A 16 -5.50 -0.51 4.87
CA PHE A 16 -4.33 0.21 5.39
C PHE A 16 -3.89 1.34 4.45
N VAL A 17 -3.77 1.07 3.15
CA VAL A 17 -3.39 2.08 2.15
C VAL A 17 -4.42 3.21 2.07
N VAL A 18 -5.71 2.89 2.12
CA VAL A 18 -6.79 3.89 2.15
C VAL A 18 -6.69 4.77 3.40
N LEU A 19 -6.47 4.17 4.58
CA LEU A 19 -6.31 4.92 5.84
C LEU A 19 -5.08 5.83 5.80
N MET A 20 -3.95 5.38 5.22
CA MET A 20 -2.79 6.24 5.01
C MET A 20 -3.10 7.41 4.08
N GLY A 21 -3.82 7.18 2.99
CA GLY A 21 -4.27 8.24 2.07
C GLY A 21 -5.14 9.28 2.78
N ILE A 22 -6.10 8.83 3.58
CA ILE A 22 -6.94 9.71 4.41
C ILE A 22 -6.08 10.52 5.39
N ALA A 23 -5.12 9.87 6.07
CA ALA A 23 -4.23 10.55 7.00
C ALA A 23 -3.38 11.64 6.33
N ILE A 24 -2.90 11.41 5.11
CA ILE A 24 -2.16 12.41 4.32
C ILE A 24 -3.06 13.59 3.97
N VAL A 25 -4.30 13.35 3.53
CA VAL A 25 -5.24 14.42 3.20
C VAL A 25 -5.54 15.27 4.44
N ILE A 26 -5.79 14.63 5.59
CA ILE A 26 -6.01 15.33 6.86
C ILE A 26 -4.78 16.16 7.24
N ALA A 27 -3.58 15.59 7.16
CA ALA A 27 -2.34 16.29 7.48
C ALA A 27 -2.09 17.48 6.53
N ALA A 28 -2.36 17.32 5.24
CA ALA A 28 -2.23 18.38 4.26
C ALA A 28 -3.19 19.54 4.57
N VAL A 29 -4.47 19.25 4.80
CA VAL A 29 -5.47 20.27 5.16
C VAL A 29 -5.09 20.96 6.47
N ALA A 30 -4.65 20.21 7.48
CA ALA A 30 -4.21 20.78 8.76
C ALA A 30 -3.03 21.76 8.59
N ALA A 31 -2.13 21.51 7.65
CA ALA A 31 -1.02 22.41 7.35
C ALA A 31 -1.47 23.77 6.78
N LEU A 32 -2.66 23.86 6.17
CA LEU A 32 -3.21 25.15 5.69
C LEU A 32 -3.76 26.01 6.84
N VAL A 33 -4.29 25.38 7.90
CA VAL A 33 -5.03 26.07 8.98
C VAL A 33 -4.17 26.33 10.22
N SER A 34 -3.01 25.66 10.33
CA SER A 34 -2.11 25.82 11.47
C SER A 34 -0.97 26.80 11.13
N PRO A 35 -0.82 27.93 11.86
CA PRO A 35 0.31 28.85 11.69
C PRO A 35 1.65 28.29 12.22
N GLY A 36 1.64 27.08 12.79
CA GLY A 36 2.80 26.45 13.38
C GLY A 36 3.51 25.49 12.42
N THR A 37 4.84 25.46 12.50
CA THR A 37 5.76 24.59 11.75
C THR A 37 5.52 23.11 12.02
N MET A 38 4.47 22.52 11.45
CA MET A 38 4.27 21.07 11.45
C MET A 38 5.04 20.45 10.27
N GLY A 39 6.37 20.48 10.34
CA GLY A 39 7.25 19.72 9.43
C GLY A 39 8.32 20.53 8.68
N PRO A 40 9.19 19.85 7.91
CA PRO A 40 10.39 20.42 7.28
C PRO A 40 10.12 21.55 6.25
N GLY A 41 8.87 21.77 5.85
CA GLY A 41 8.46 22.78 4.86
C GLY A 41 7.75 24.01 5.42
N GLY A 42 7.58 24.12 6.75
CA GLY A 42 6.78 25.18 7.37
C GLY A 42 5.27 24.96 7.20
N GLY A 43 4.47 25.90 7.74
CA GLY A 43 3.00 25.90 7.58
C GLY A 43 2.53 26.55 6.27
N GLY A 44 1.22 26.54 6.02
CA GLY A 44 0.59 27.17 4.87
C GLY A 44 0.68 26.36 3.57
N ILE A 45 0.60 27.05 2.42
CA ILE A 45 0.51 26.41 1.09
C ILE A 45 1.72 25.53 0.77
N LEU A 46 2.93 25.92 1.20
CA LEU A 46 4.14 25.13 0.96
C LEU A 46 4.13 23.83 1.76
N GLY A 47 3.70 23.87 3.03
CA GLY A 47 3.50 22.67 3.85
C GLY A 47 2.46 21.72 3.26
N PHE A 48 1.33 22.26 2.78
CA PHE A 48 0.28 21.50 2.10
C PHE A 48 0.82 20.73 0.89
N LEU A 49 1.52 21.42 -0.03
CA LEU A 49 2.08 20.80 -1.22
C LEU A 49 3.15 19.75 -0.87
N PHE A 50 4.01 20.04 0.11
CA PHE A 50 5.04 19.12 0.53
C PHE A 50 4.46 17.83 1.12
N ILE A 51 3.42 17.93 1.96
CA ILE A 51 2.75 16.76 2.55
C ILE A 51 2.05 15.93 1.48
N LEU A 52 1.36 16.56 0.51
CA LEU A 52 0.71 15.81 -0.56
C LEU A 52 1.71 15.08 -1.45
N ILE A 53 2.79 15.75 -1.87
CA ILE A 53 3.80 15.16 -2.75
C ILE A 53 4.60 14.09 -1.99
N GLY A 54 5.14 14.45 -0.82
CA GLY A 54 5.97 13.55 -0.01
C GLY A 54 5.17 12.36 0.53
N GLY A 55 3.99 12.63 1.10
CA GLY A 55 3.08 11.60 1.59
C GLY A 55 2.56 10.71 0.45
N GLY A 56 2.17 11.31 -0.68
CA GLY A 56 1.70 10.58 -1.85
C GLY A 56 2.77 9.64 -2.41
N LEU A 57 4.01 10.11 -2.53
CA LEU A 57 5.15 9.27 -2.90
C LEU A 57 5.35 8.15 -1.87
N TYR A 58 5.36 8.47 -0.58
CA TYR A 58 5.54 7.50 0.49
C TYR A 58 4.48 6.38 0.45
N VAL A 59 3.20 6.73 0.29
CA VAL A 59 2.11 5.74 0.17
C VAL A 59 2.23 4.96 -1.13
N SER A 60 2.59 5.59 -2.24
CA SER A 60 2.73 4.90 -3.53
C SER A 60 3.81 3.82 -3.46
N PHE A 61 4.97 4.14 -2.89
CA PHE A 61 6.03 3.16 -2.67
C PHE A 61 5.62 2.08 -1.69
N THR A 62 5.05 2.46 -0.54
CA THR A 62 4.62 1.51 0.50
C THR A 62 3.57 0.53 -0.04
N ALA A 63 2.50 1.05 -0.66
CA ALA A 63 1.48 0.24 -1.31
C ALA A 63 2.08 -0.65 -2.41
N GLY A 64 2.95 -0.08 -3.24
CA GLY A 64 3.66 -0.80 -4.29
C GLY A 64 4.42 -2.02 -3.75
N PHE A 65 5.19 -1.87 -2.67
CA PHE A 65 5.92 -2.98 -2.05
C PHE A 65 4.99 -4.01 -1.40
N LEU A 66 3.93 -3.57 -0.72
CA LEU A 66 2.95 -4.46 -0.09
C LEU A 66 2.23 -5.34 -1.14
N TYR A 67 1.76 -4.74 -2.24
CA TYR A 67 1.12 -5.48 -3.32
C TYR A 67 2.11 -6.28 -4.17
N LEU A 68 3.36 -5.82 -4.32
CA LEU A 68 4.41 -6.60 -4.98
C LEU A 68 4.64 -7.92 -4.26
N GLY A 69 4.71 -7.92 -2.92
CA GLY A 69 4.84 -9.14 -2.12
C GLY A 69 3.69 -10.14 -2.38
N LEU A 70 2.44 -9.65 -2.39
CA LEU A 70 1.28 -10.45 -2.75
C LEU A 70 1.35 -10.97 -4.19
N GLY A 71 1.78 -10.13 -5.14
CA GLY A 71 1.93 -10.49 -6.54
C GLY A 71 2.97 -11.58 -6.77
N ILE A 72 4.14 -11.49 -6.12
CA ILE A 72 5.18 -12.53 -6.16
C ILE A 72 4.61 -13.85 -5.64
N TYR A 73 3.94 -13.83 -4.49
CA TYR A 73 3.34 -15.03 -3.93
C TYR A 73 2.36 -15.69 -4.92
N GLN A 74 1.46 -14.89 -5.53
CA GLN A 74 0.49 -15.42 -6.49
C GLN A 74 1.15 -15.98 -7.75
N ASN A 75 2.22 -15.34 -8.24
CA ASN A 75 2.96 -15.79 -9.41
C ASN A 75 3.69 -17.11 -9.13
N THR A 76 4.40 -17.22 -8.00
CA THR A 76 5.05 -18.46 -7.58
C THR A 76 4.04 -19.59 -7.44
N ARG A 77 2.85 -19.32 -6.90
CA ARG A 77 1.77 -20.31 -6.81
C ARG A 77 1.31 -20.78 -8.19
N ARG A 78 1.03 -19.86 -9.12
CA ARG A 78 0.60 -20.21 -10.49
C ARG A 78 1.66 -21.04 -11.21
N THR A 79 2.94 -20.74 -11.01
CA THR A 79 4.03 -21.53 -11.56
C THR A 79 4.08 -22.93 -10.95
N ALA A 80 3.97 -23.07 -9.63
CA ALA A 80 3.94 -24.39 -8.99
C ALA A 80 2.76 -25.24 -9.50
N GLU A 81 1.56 -24.67 -9.55
CA GLU A 81 0.37 -25.36 -10.08
C GLU A 81 0.52 -25.76 -11.55
N ALA A 82 1.17 -24.93 -12.38
CA ALA A 82 1.43 -25.25 -13.77
C ALA A 82 2.44 -26.41 -13.90
N THR A 83 3.49 -26.40 -13.10
CA THR A 83 4.51 -27.46 -13.05
C THR A 83 3.91 -28.79 -12.60
N GLU A 84 3.07 -28.81 -11.56
CA GLU A 84 2.38 -30.03 -11.11
C GLU A 84 1.51 -30.63 -12.21
N ARG A 85 0.77 -29.79 -12.94
CA ARG A 85 -0.04 -30.22 -14.09
C ARG A 85 0.80 -30.79 -15.23
N MET A 86 1.94 -30.16 -15.54
CA MET A 86 2.87 -30.66 -16.56
C MET A 86 3.50 -32.00 -16.15
N ALA A 87 3.74 -32.20 -14.85
CA ALA A 87 4.27 -33.44 -14.30
C ALA A 87 3.23 -34.58 -14.19
N GLY A 88 1.97 -34.33 -14.58
CA GLY A 88 0.90 -35.33 -14.51
C GLY A 88 0.47 -35.70 -13.08
N GLN A 89 0.82 -34.88 -12.08
CA GLN A 89 0.44 -35.12 -10.70
C GLN A 89 -0.97 -34.56 -10.44
N PRO A 90 -1.94 -35.40 -10.02
CA PRO A 90 -3.24 -34.91 -9.59
C PRO A 90 -3.06 -34.10 -8.30
N ARG A 91 -3.74 -32.95 -8.20
CA ARG A 91 -3.75 -32.12 -6.99
C ARG A 91 -4.18 -32.97 -5.78
N VAL A 92 -3.30 -33.12 -4.79
CA VAL A 92 -3.63 -33.59 -3.44
C VAL A 92 -4.08 -32.43 -2.56
#